data_AF-A0A9I9DU23-F1
#
_entry.id   AF-A0A9I9DU23-F1
#
_cell.length_a   1.000
_cell.length_b   1.000
_cell.length_c   1.000
_cell.angle_alpha   90.00
_cell.angle_beta   90.00
_cell.angle_gamma   90.00
#
_symmetry.space_group_name_H-M   'P 1'
#
loop_
_entity.id
_entity.type
_entity.pdbx_description
1 polymer ?
#
loop_
_entity_poly.entity_id
_entity_poly.type
_entity_poly.pdbx_seq_one_letter_code
_entity_poly.pdbx_strand_id
1 'polypeptide(L)'
;MMLQSQATSTDLRPCKNGQYRTLMAILGGALALLILTTIPLSFPLLNYSLLLLKTSLESPASAASAAFRPQIFSSGNLSLLSALPCDLAIGDWIPNSNPKAALPYTNDSCWAIHDHLNCLKYGRPDGGFLRWRWRPEGCELPSFNPAQFLELMRHKAFAFVGDNIARNHVQSLICLLSKLEYPIDVSPSRDEHFKKWKYMSYNFTMAFLWTTHL
;
A
#
# COMPACT_ATOMS: atom_id res chain seq x y z
N MET A 1 -34.74 101.60 6.32
CA MET A 1 -34.85 100.59 7.41
C MET A 1 -34.83 99.23 6.72
N MET A 2 -33.64 98.77 6.33
CA MET A 2 -32.88 97.67 6.95
C MET A 2 -33.69 96.37 7.08
N LEU A 3 -33.39 95.37 6.24
CA LEU A 3 -32.54 94.24 6.65
C LEU A 3 -32.12 93.42 5.41
N GLN A 4 -30.81 93.30 5.23
CA GLN A 4 -30.15 92.32 4.36
C GLN A 4 -30.07 90.97 5.07
N SER A 5 -30.14 89.87 4.32
CA SER A 5 -29.46 88.62 4.67
C SER A 5 -29.04 87.93 3.37
N GLN A 6 -27.73 87.87 3.17
CA GLN A 6 -27.04 87.27 2.04
C GLN A 6 -26.69 85.81 2.31
N ALA A 7 -26.60 85.05 1.22
CA ALA A 7 -26.11 83.69 1.12
C ALA A 7 -24.65 83.55 1.63
N THR A 8 -24.34 82.40 2.25
CA THR A 8 -22.98 81.99 2.59
C THR A 8 -22.58 80.75 1.80
N SER A 9 -21.43 80.87 1.13
CA SER A 9 -20.74 79.84 0.37
C SER A 9 -20.18 78.75 1.28
N THR A 10 -20.43 77.48 0.93
CA THR A 10 -19.69 76.34 1.48
C THR A 10 -18.30 76.26 0.86
N ASP A 11 -17.32 76.44 1.74
CA ASP A 11 -15.88 76.49 1.54
C ASP A 11 -15.26 75.09 1.31
N LEU A 12 -14.24 75.04 0.45
CA LEU A 12 -13.45 73.86 0.08
C LEU A 12 -12.43 73.54 1.19
N ARG A 13 -12.42 72.30 1.71
CA ARG A 13 -11.33 71.83 2.60
C ARG A 13 -10.20 71.12 1.82
N PRO A 14 -8.91 71.37 2.14
CA PRO A 14 -7.78 70.71 1.49
C PRO A 14 -7.40 69.36 2.14
N CYS A 15 -6.73 68.52 1.33
CA CYS A 15 -6.36 67.13 1.56
C CYS A 15 -5.45 66.85 2.78
N LYS A 16 -5.87 65.90 3.65
CA LYS A 16 -5.04 65.27 4.71
C LYS A 16 -4.10 64.18 4.16
N ASN A 17 -3.27 64.47 3.15
CA ASN A 17 -2.42 63.44 2.53
C ASN A 17 -1.07 63.21 3.27
N GLY A 18 -0.63 64.16 4.11
CA GLY A 18 0.66 64.05 4.82
C GLY A 18 0.63 63.11 6.02
N GLN A 19 -0.46 63.11 6.80
CA GLN A 19 -0.53 62.38 8.07
C GLN A 19 -0.67 60.85 7.89
N TYR A 20 -1.36 60.41 6.83
CA TYR A 20 -1.48 58.99 6.49
C TYR A 20 -0.18 58.40 5.95
N ARG A 21 0.64 59.17 5.23
CA ARG A 21 1.93 58.68 4.70
C ARG A 21 2.92 58.39 5.82
N THR A 22 2.99 59.26 6.83
CA THR A 22 3.88 59.05 8.00
C THR A 22 3.41 57.87 8.85
N LEU A 23 2.09 57.73 9.08
CA LEU A 23 1.53 56.61 9.83
C LEU A 23 1.75 55.27 9.10
N MET A 24 1.54 55.22 7.79
CA MET A 24 1.78 54.01 6.97
C MET A 24 3.26 53.66 6.91
N ALA A 25 4.16 54.65 6.88
CA ALA A 25 5.60 54.41 6.96
C ALA A 25 6.02 53.82 8.32
N ILE A 26 5.45 54.32 9.43
CA ILE A 26 5.72 53.80 10.77
C ILE A 26 5.17 52.39 10.94
N LEU A 27 3.92 52.15 10.51
CA LEU A 27 3.30 50.81 10.55
C LEU A 27 4.05 49.81 9.67
N GLY A 28 4.46 50.22 8.46
CA GLY A 28 5.26 49.41 7.55
C GLY A 28 6.64 49.08 8.12
N GLY A 29 7.31 50.07 8.74
CA GLY A 29 8.60 49.87 9.40
C GLY A 29 8.50 48.93 10.62
N ALA A 30 7.47 49.09 11.44
CA ALA A 30 7.22 48.22 12.59
C ALA A 30 6.91 46.77 12.16
N LEU A 31 6.11 46.58 11.11
CA LEU A 31 5.82 45.27 10.54
C LEU A 31 7.08 44.61 9.95
N ALA A 32 7.91 45.37 9.23
CA ALA A 32 9.17 44.87 8.68
C ALA A 32 10.16 44.43 9.78
N LEU A 33 10.25 45.17 10.88
CA LEU A 33 11.08 44.81 12.04
C LEU A 33 10.54 43.56 12.77
N LEU A 34 9.22 43.41 12.89
CA LEU A 34 8.60 42.19 13.43
C LEU A 34 8.87 40.99 12.53
N ILE A 35 8.81 41.16 11.22
CA ILE A 35 9.11 40.10 10.25
C ILE A 35 10.61 39.72 10.29
N LEU A 36 11.52 40.70 10.31
CA LEU A 36 12.97 40.44 10.38
C LEU A 36 13.41 39.75 11.68
N THR A 37 12.67 39.93 12.78
CA THR A 37 12.98 39.30 14.06
C THR A 37 12.30 37.94 14.23
N THR A 38 11.06 37.77 13.76
CA THR A 38 10.32 36.50 13.89
C THR A 38 10.79 35.42 12.92
N ILE A 39 11.11 35.77 11.67
CA ILE A 39 11.59 34.83 10.64
C ILE A 39 12.82 34.03 11.08
N PRO A 40 13.94 34.64 11.53
CA PRO A 40 15.14 33.89 11.91
C PRO A 40 14.95 33.03 13.17
N LEU A 41 13.94 33.31 14.00
CA LEU A 41 13.60 32.50 15.18
C LEU A 41 12.65 31.34 14.83
N SER A 42 11.73 31.50 13.88
CA SER A 42 10.78 30.45 13.47
C SER A 42 11.36 29.46 12.46
N PHE A 43 12.28 29.90 11.59
CA PHE A 43 12.93 29.04 10.60
C PHE A 43 13.68 27.83 11.20
N PRO A 44 14.51 27.96 12.25
CA PRO A 44 15.21 26.81 12.84
C PRO A 44 14.24 25.83 13.52
N LEU A 45 13.14 26.30 14.11
CA LEU A 45 12.12 25.45 14.75
C LEU A 45 11.32 24.63 13.72
N LEU A 46 10.94 25.24 12.60
CA LEU A 46 10.23 24.55 11.53
C LEU A 46 11.16 23.54 10.82
N ASN A 47 12.43 23.89 10.63
CA ASN A 47 13.41 23.00 10.00
C ASN A 47 13.76 21.81 10.91
N TYR A 48 13.82 22.01 12.23
CA TYR A 48 13.98 20.92 13.20
C TYR A 48 12.78 19.97 13.22
N SER A 49 11.56 20.51 13.15
CA SER A 49 10.32 19.72 13.09
C SER A 49 10.24 18.90 11.78
N LEU A 50 10.66 19.49 10.65
CA LEU A 50 10.76 18.78 9.37
C LEU A 50 11.87 17.73 9.36
N LEU A 51 12.99 17.98 10.05
CA LEU A 51 14.07 17.01 10.22
C LEU A 51 13.62 15.82 11.08
N LEU A 52 12.88 16.07 12.16
CA LEU A 52 12.26 15.04 12.99
C LEU A 52 11.19 14.23 12.23
N LEU A 53 10.42 14.89 11.35
CA LEU A 53 9.46 14.20 10.50
C LEU A 53 10.19 13.32 9.46
N LYS A 54 11.30 13.79 8.88
CA LYS A 54 12.15 12.98 7.99
C LYS A 54 12.75 11.77 8.69
N THR A 55 13.29 11.92 9.90
CA THR A 55 13.83 10.78 10.66
C THR A 55 12.76 9.79 11.09
N SER A 56 11.48 10.19 11.14
CA SER A 56 10.36 9.25 11.36
C SER A 56 9.92 8.48 10.11
N LEU A 57 10.16 9.02 8.90
CA LEU A 57 9.86 8.35 7.63
C LEU A 57 11.00 7.43 7.17
N GLU A 58 12.26 7.76 7.47
CA GLU A 58 13.41 6.90 7.21
C GLU A 58 13.63 5.88 8.35
N SER A 59 12.71 4.93 8.45
CA SER A 59 13.02 3.64 9.10
C SER A 59 14.07 2.90 8.25
N PRO A 60 15.03 2.16 8.84
CA PRO A 60 16.10 1.49 8.11
C PRO A 60 15.58 0.29 7.32
N ALA A 61 14.96 0.53 6.17
CA ALA A 61 14.55 -0.50 5.21
C ALA A 61 15.76 -1.07 4.42
N SER A 62 16.94 -0.46 4.53
CA SER A 62 18.13 -0.86 3.76
C SER A 62 18.95 -2.01 4.39
N ALA A 63 18.65 -2.41 5.63
CA ALA A 63 19.30 -3.58 6.26
C ALA A 63 18.49 -4.88 6.14
N ALA A 64 17.21 -4.81 5.74
CA ALA A 64 16.33 -5.98 5.66
C ALA A 64 16.49 -6.79 4.36
N SER A 65 17.09 -6.22 3.31
CA SER A 65 17.33 -6.90 2.03
C SER A 65 18.56 -7.82 2.06
N ALA A 66 19.45 -7.69 3.05
CA ALA A 66 20.66 -8.51 3.16
C ALA A 66 20.52 -9.76 4.06
N ALA A 67 19.34 -10.00 4.65
CA ALA A 67 19.14 -11.10 5.61
C ALA A 67 17.88 -11.95 5.38
N PHE A 68 17.23 -11.89 4.22
CA PHE A 68 16.28 -12.94 3.82
C PHE A 68 17.05 -14.14 3.25
N ARG A 69 17.84 -14.80 4.10
CA ARG A 69 18.17 -16.21 3.88
C ARG A 69 16.90 -16.96 4.30
N PRO A 70 16.19 -17.66 3.39
CA PRO A 70 15.06 -18.47 3.81
C PRO A 70 15.62 -19.49 4.80
N GLN A 71 15.33 -19.29 6.08
CA GLN A 71 15.48 -20.34 7.08
C GLN A 71 14.39 -21.35 6.73
N ILE A 72 14.72 -22.28 5.85
CA ILE A 72 13.96 -23.50 5.63
C ILE A 72 13.71 -24.07 7.02
N PHE A 73 12.43 -24.16 7.40
CA PHE A 73 12.00 -24.65 8.69
C PHE A 73 12.61 -26.04 8.92
N SER A 74 13.67 -26.10 9.73
CA SER A 74 14.27 -27.35 10.17
C SER A 74 13.38 -27.91 11.27
N SER A 75 12.38 -28.68 10.88
CA SER A 75 11.61 -29.53 11.78
C SER A 75 11.18 -30.77 11.02
N GLY A 76 12.02 -31.80 11.11
CA GLY A 76 11.75 -33.15 10.62
C GLY A 76 12.64 -33.58 9.46
N ASN A 77 13.70 -34.34 9.76
CA ASN A 77 14.54 -35.15 8.87
C ASN A 77 14.32 -35.00 7.35
N LEU A 78 14.86 -33.94 6.75
CA LEU A 78 15.22 -33.94 5.33
C LEU A 78 16.73 -34.04 5.24
N SER A 79 17.21 -35.28 5.18
CA SER A 79 18.61 -35.60 4.95
C SER A 79 19.09 -34.98 3.64
N LEU A 80 20.01 -34.02 3.75
CA LEU A 80 21.27 -33.98 3.01
C LEU A 80 21.16 -34.26 1.50
N LEU A 81 20.54 -33.35 0.75
CA LEU A 81 21.12 -33.00 -0.56
C LEU A 81 21.65 -31.57 -0.45
N SER A 82 22.96 -31.51 -0.33
CA SER A 82 23.81 -30.47 -0.90
C SER A 82 23.52 -30.30 -2.40
N ALA A 83 22.32 -29.82 -2.75
CA ALA A 83 21.97 -29.47 -4.11
C ALA A 83 22.55 -28.09 -4.40
N LEU A 84 23.05 -27.90 -5.62
CA LEU A 84 23.32 -26.57 -6.17
C LEU A 84 22.15 -25.61 -5.84
N PRO A 85 22.38 -24.28 -5.80
CA PRO A 85 21.29 -23.32 -5.70
C PRO A 85 20.19 -23.67 -6.72
N CYS A 86 19.06 -24.20 -6.24
CA CYS A 86 17.92 -24.51 -7.10
C CYS A 86 17.29 -23.19 -7.50
N ASP A 87 17.51 -22.78 -8.74
CA ASP A 87 16.88 -21.59 -9.29
C ASP A 87 15.43 -21.90 -9.61
N LEU A 88 14.51 -21.34 -8.81
CA LEU A 88 13.07 -21.56 -8.98
C LEU A 88 12.51 -20.95 -10.27
N ALA A 89 13.26 -20.04 -10.92
CA ALA A 89 12.85 -19.38 -12.15
C ALA A 89 13.17 -20.21 -13.41
N ILE A 90 14.08 -21.19 -13.33
CA ILE A 90 14.50 -22.03 -14.46
C ILE A 90 13.91 -23.43 -14.30
N GLY A 91 13.21 -23.91 -15.32
CA GLY A 91 12.48 -25.18 -15.25
C GLY A 91 11.53 -25.38 -16.42
N ASP A 92 10.68 -26.39 -16.26
CA ASP A 92 9.68 -26.77 -17.26
C ASP A 92 8.29 -26.90 -16.65
N TRP A 93 7.27 -26.59 -17.46
CA TRP A 93 5.91 -27.04 -17.19
C TRP A 93 5.81 -28.52 -17.51
N ILE A 94 5.36 -29.32 -16.54
CA ILE A 94 5.11 -30.75 -16.73
C ILE A 94 3.68 -31.11 -16.34
N PRO A 95 3.09 -32.15 -16.96
CA PRO A 95 1.79 -32.66 -16.54
C PRO A 95 1.83 -33.13 -15.08
N ASN A 96 0.87 -32.68 -14.29
CA ASN A 96 0.68 -33.12 -12.92
C ASN A 96 -0.05 -34.48 -12.93
N SER A 97 0.72 -35.55 -12.74
CA SER A 97 0.22 -36.92 -12.71
C SER A 97 -0.53 -37.27 -11.42
N ASN A 98 -0.40 -36.47 -10.35
CA ASN A 98 -1.10 -36.70 -9.09
C ASN A 98 -2.51 -36.07 -9.12
N PRO A 99 -3.59 -36.86 -9.16
CA PRO A 99 -4.95 -36.34 -9.25
C PRO A 99 -5.36 -35.46 -8.06
N LYS A 100 -4.79 -35.71 -6.87
CA LYS A 100 -5.06 -34.91 -5.65
C LYS A 100 -4.30 -33.59 -5.63
N ALA A 101 -3.21 -33.48 -6.39
CA ALA A 101 -2.42 -32.25 -6.53
C ALA A 101 -2.82 -31.44 -7.78
N ALA A 102 -3.55 -32.06 -8.73
CA ALA A 102 -3.82 -31.49 -10.04
C ALA A 102 -4.72 -30.24 -10.01
N LEU A 103 -5.71 -30.17 -9.12
CA LEU A 103 -6.46 -28.92 -8.92
C LEU A 103 -6.38 -28.49 -7.46
N PRO A 104 -5.67 -27.38 -7.16
CA PRO A 104 -5.74 -26.80 -5.84
C PRO A 104 -7.15 -26.28 -5.55
N TYR A 105 -7.88 -25.74 -6.53
CA TYR A 105 -9.26 -25.30 -6.34
C TYR A 105 -10.00 -25.28 -7.68
N THR A 106 -11.32 -25.39 -7.62
CA THR A 106 -12.27 -25.20 -8.73
C THR A 106 -13.11 -23.94 -8.50
N ASN A 107 -13.85 -23.53 -9.55
CA ASN A 107 -14.90 -22.52 -9.48
C ASN A 107 -15.95 -22.80 -8.39
N ASP A 108 -16.25 -24.08 -8.12
CA ASP A 108 -17.24 -24.46 -7.11
C ASP A 108 -16.66 -24.37 -5.68
N SER A 109 -15.36 -24.60 -5.52
CA SER A 109 -14.70 -24.60 -4.22
C SER A 109 -14.23 -23.22 -3.74
N CYS A 110 -14.11 -22.24 -4.65
CA CYS A 110 -13.58 -20.92 -4.32
C CYS A 110 -14.49 -19.79 -4.78
N TRP A 111 -15.02 -19.05 -3.81
CA TRP A 111 -15.85 -17.86 -4.04
C TRP A 111 -15.05 -16.63 -4.49
N ALA A 112 -13.74 -16.61 -4.26
CA ALA A 112 -12.92 -15.43 -4.52
C ALA A 112 -12.57 -15.24 -6.01
N ILE A 113 -12.84 -16.24 -6.86
CA ILE A 113 -12.60 -16.14 -8.31
C ILE A 113 -13.62 -15.17 -8.90
N HIS A 114 -13.16 -14.05 -9.45
CA HIS A 114 -14.06 -13.16 -10.19
C HIS A 114 -14.64 -13.86 -11.42
N ASP A 115 -15.89 -13.55 -11.73
CA ASP A 115 -16.61 -14.13 -12.86
C ASP A 115 -15.84 -14.02 -14.18
N HIS A 116 -15.28 -12.85 -14.50
CA HIS A 116 -14.52 -12.67 -15.75
C HIS A 116 -13.25 -13.54 -15.87
N LEU A 117 -12.78 -14.16 -14.77
CA LEU A 117 -11.64 -15.09 -14.75
C LEU A 117 -12.08 -16.57 -14.70
N ASN A 118 -13.39 -16.83 -14.60
CA ASN A 118 -13.93 -18.16 -14.39
C ASN A 118 -14.17 -18.90 -15.71
N CYS A 119 -13.09 -19.33 -16.35
CA CYS A 119 -13.13 -19.99 -17.66
C CYS A 119 -14.07 -21.20 -17.72
N LEU A 120 -14.14 -22.00 -16.65
CA LEU A 120 -15.00 -23.18 -16.58
C LEU A 120 -16.48 -22.78 -16.54
N LYS A 121 -16.85 -21.78 -15.73
CA LYS A 121 -18.21 -21.23 -15.67
C LYS A 121 -18.68 -20.71 -17.04
N TYR A 122 -17.78 -20.08 -17.80
CA TYR A 122 -18.07 -19.50 -19.11
C TYR A 122 -17.83 -20.45 -20.29
N GLY A 123 -17.84 -21.77 -20.04
CA GLY A 123 -17.99 -22.78 -21.09
C GLY A 123 -16.70 -23.21 -21.78
N ARG A 124 -15.52 -22.96 -21.20
CA ARG A 124 -14.28 -23.56 -21.70
C ARG A 124 -14.35 -25.10 -21.54
N PRO A 125 -14.31 -25.88 -22.64
CA PRO A 125 -14.61 -27.31 -22.59
C PRO A 125 -13.41 -28.18 -22.17
N ASP A 126 -12.18 -27.68 -22.35
CA ASP A 126 -10.95 -28.41 -22.01
C ASP A 126 -10.49 -28.14 -20.57
N GLY A 127 -10.27 -29.19 -19.78
CA GLY A 127 -9.72 -29.08 -18.41
C GLY A 127 -8.20 -29.31 -18.32
N GLY A 128 -7.53 -29.54 -19.46
CA GLY A 128 -6.12 -29.94 -19.50
C GLY A 128 -5.17 -28.89 -18.93
N PHE A 129 -5.50 -27.61 -19.09
CA PHE A 129 -4.69 -26.49 -18.58
C PHE A 129 -4.54 -26.47 -17.05
N LEU A 130 -5.49 -27.08 -16.32
CA LEU A 130 -5.44 -27.17 -14.87
C LEU A 130 -4.45 -28.24 -14.39
N ARG A 131 -4.05 -29.17 -15.27
CA ARG A 131 -3.24 -30.34 -14.91
C ARG A 131 -1.76 -30.11 -15.15
N TRP A 132 -1.29 -28.87 -15.05
CA TRP A 132 0.13 -28.53 -15.21
C TRP A 132 0.73 -28.08 -13.88
N ARG A 133 2.00 -28.40 -13.69
CA ARG A 133 2.80 -27.89 -12.57
C ARG A 133 4.15 -27.43 -13.07
N TRP A 134 4.69 -26.41 -12.42
CA TRP A 134 6.05 -25.97 -12.62
C TRP A 134 7.03 -26.91 -11.91
N ARG A 135 8.09 -27.34 -12.59
CA ARG A 135 9.19 -28.12 -12.01
C ARG A 135 10.51 -27.40 -12.29
N PRO A 136 11.12 -26.77 -11.27
CA PRO A 136 12.44 -26.19 -11.38
C PRO A 136 13.50 -27.22 -11.77
N GLU A 137 14.58 -26.76 -12.40
CA GLU A 137 15.75 -27.62 -12.65
C GLU A 137 16.50 -27.89 -11.34
N GLY A 138 16.84 -29.16 -11.11
CA GLY A 138 17.69 -29.54 -9.96
C GLY A 138 16.98 -29.64 -8.61
N CYS A 139 15.67 -29.38 -8.51
CA CYS A 139 14.89 -29.69 -7.31
C CYS A 139 13.40 -29.96 -7.57
N GLU A 140 12.74 -30.57 -6.58
CA GLU A 140 11.30 -30.84 -6.61
C GLU A 140 10.58 -29.87 -5.65
N LEU A 141 9.56 -29.16 -6.14
CA LEU A 141 8.75 -28.29 -5.29
C LEU A 141 7.80 -29.13 -4.42
N PRO A 142 7.74 -28.87 -3.09
CA PRO A 142 6.76 -29.51 -2.25
C PRO A 142 5.34 -29.07 -2.64
N SER A 143 4.36 -29.94 -2.38
CA SER A 143 2.95 -29.57 -2.53
C SER A 143 2.59 -28.45 -1.56
N PHE A 144 1.81 -27.47 -2.03
CA PHE A 144 1.34 -26.37 -1.18
C PHE A 144 0.49 -26.91 -0.01
N ASN A 145 0.85 -26.53 1.21
CA ASN A 145 0.12 -26.88 2.42
C ASN A 145 -0.45 -25.60 3.07
N PRO A 146 -1.78 -25.41 3.07
CA PRO A 146 -2.41 -24.20 3.61
C PRO A 146 -2.20 -24.05 5.12
N ALA A 147 -2.13 -25.15 5.88
CA ALA A 147 -1.89 -25.12 7.32
C ALA A 147 -0.48 -24.61 7.63
N GLN A 148 0.53 -25.12 6.91
CA GLN A 148 1.91 -24.66 7.08
C GLN A 148 2.07 -23.18 6.70
N PHE A 149 1.44 -22.76 5.59
CA PHE A 149 1.47 -21.35 5.19
C PHE A 149 0.83 -20.44 6.26
N LEU A 150 -0.38 -20.78 6.73
CA LEU A 150 -1.08 -19.96 7.72
C LEU A 150 -0.34 -19.93 9.07
N GLU A 151 0.29 -21.04 9.46
CA GLU A 151 1.12 -21.08 10.67
C GLU A 151 2.36 -20.19 10.53
N LEU A 152 3.05 -20.24 9.39
CA LEU A 152 4.18 -19.35 9.09
C LEU A 152 3.77 -17.88 9.13
N MET A 153 2.54 -17.58 8.71
CA MET A 153 1.97 -16.23 8.63
C MET A 153 1.24 -15.79 9.90
N ARG A 154 1.24 -16.61 10.96
CA ARG A 154 0.56 -16.31 12.22
C ARG A 154 1.04 -14.97 12.80
N HIS A 155 0.08 -14.12 13.20
CA HIS A 155 0.33 -12.77 13.72
C HIS A 155 1.08 -11.82 12.77
N LYS A 156 1.12 -12.11 11.46
CA LYS A 156 1.76 -11.25 10.46
C LYS A 156 0.73 -10.58 9.56
N ALA A 157 1.21 -9.58 8.82
CA ALA A 157 0.50 -9.02 7.69
C ALA A 157 1.29 -9.24 6.40
N PHE A 158 0.60 -9.49 5.30
CA PHE A 158 1.19 -9.65 3.96
C PHE A 158 0.36 -8.88 2.94
N ALA A 159 1.02 -8.11 2.09
CA ALA A 159 0.34 -7.27 1.11
C ALA A 159 0.87 -7.56 -0.30
N PHE A 160 -0.05 -7.71 -1.23
CA PHE A 160 0.25 -7.60 -2.65
C PHE A 160 0.01 -6.17 -3.10
N VAL A 161 0.98 -5.60 -3.82
CA VAL A 161 0.90 -4.24 -4.36
C VAL A 161 1.13 -4.32 -5.86
N GLY A 162 0.17 -3.82 -6.64
CA GLY A 162 0.28 -3.87 -8.10
C GLY A 162 -1.07 -3.81 -8.80
N ASP A 163 -1.11 -4.33 -10.02
CA ASP A 163 -2.23 -4.21 -10.93
C ASP A 163 -3.14 -5.45 -10.91
N ASN A 164 -3.78 -5.73 -12.06
CA ASN A 164 -4.60 -6.91 -12.27
C ASN A 164 -3.85 -8.22 -11.98
N ILE A 165 -2.55 -8.31 -12.26
CA ILE A 165 -1.77 -9.52 -12.04
C ILE A 165 -1.61 -9.76 -10.54
N ALA A 166 -1.30 -8.72 -9.77
CA ALA A 166 -1.22 -8.79 -8.32
C ALA A 166 -2.57 -9.20 -7.70
N ARG A 167 -3.70 -8.63 -8.19
CA ARG A 167 -5.04 -9.07 -7.75
C ARG A 167 -5.27 -10.55 -8.05
N ASN A 168 -4.89 -11.03 -9.23
CA ASN A 168 -5.05 -12.44 -9.58
C ASN A 168 -4.26 -13.37 -8.63
N HIS A 169 -3.04 -12.96 -8.23
CA HIS A 169 -2.26 -13.70 -7.23
C HIS A 169 -2.94 -13.74 -5.86
N VAL A 170 -3.49 -12.61 -5.39
CA VAL A 170 -4.27 -12.54 -4.13
C VAL A 170 -5.42 -13.53 -4.17
N GLN A 171 -6.21 -13.52 -5.25
CA GLN A 171 -7.39 -14.40 -5.39
C GLN A 171 -6.99 -15.88 -5.39
N SER A 172 -5.95 -16.23 -6.15
CA SER A 172 -5.43 -17.60 -6.16
C SER A 172 -4.99 -18.05 -4.77
N LEU A 173 -4.31 -17.18 -4.00
CA LEU A 173 -3.89 -17.49 -2.64
C LEU A 173 -5.10 -17.64 -1.68
N ILE A 174 -6.12 -16.78 -1.77
CA ILE A 174 -7.36 -16.96 -0.98
C ILE A 174 -7.97 -18.33 -1.25
N CYS A 175 -8.06 -18.74 -2.51
CA CYS A 175 -8.61 -20.04 -2.88
C CYS A 175 -7.81 -21.21 -2.32
N LEU A 176 -6.47 -21.11 -2.34
CA LEU A 176 -5.58 -22.13 -1.76
C LEU A 176 -5.79 -22.28 -0.24
N LEU A 177 -5.90 -21.15 0.46
CA LEU A 177 -6.05 -21.11 1.92
C LEU A 177 -7.45 -21.48 2.38
N SER A 178 -8.46 -21.21 1.55
CA SER A 178 -9.87 -21.55 1.79
C SER A 178 -10.14 -23.05 1.92
N LYS A 179 -9.19 -23.92 1.56
CA LYS A 179 -9.24 -25.34 1.93
C LYS A 179 -9.26 -25.59 3.43
N LEU A 180 -8.72 -24.66 4.22
CA LEU A 180 -8.59 -24.77 5.66
C LEU A 180 -9.41 -23.73 6.40
N GLU A 181 -9.32 -22.46 6.01
CA GLU A 181 -10.07 -21.37 6.63
C GLU A 181 -10.42 -20.33 5.57
N TYR A 182 -11.68 -19.90 5.55
CA TYR A 182 -12.11 -18.76 4.75
C TYR A 182 -11.79 -17.46 5.50
N PRO A 183 -11.19 -16.46 4.83
CA PRO A 183 -10.96 -15.18 5.47
C PRO A 183 -12.24 -14.35 5.57
N ILE A 184 -12.28 -13.45 6.55
CA ILE A 184 -13.29 -12.39 6.64
C ILE A 184 -12.78 -11.11 5.97
N ASP A 185 -13.63 -10.42 5.21
CA ASP A 185 -13.33 -9.09 4.67
C ASP A 185 -13.39 -8.07 5.82
N VAL A 186 -12.27 -7.41 6.07
CA VAL A 186 -12.10 -6.36 7.10
C VAL A 186 -11.67 -5.03 6.47
N SER A 187 -11.99 -4.85 5.19
CA SER A 187 -11.70 -3.62 4.45
C SER A 187 -12.40 -2.43 5.11
N PRO A 188 -11.72 -1.28 5.23
CA PRO A 188 -12.31 -0.09 5.87
C PRO A 188 -13.42 0.54 5.03
N SER A 189 -13.45 0.26 3.73
CA SER A 189 -14.42 0.77 2.77
C SER A 189 -14.74 -0.29 1.72
N ARG A 190 -15.68 0.03 0.82
CA ARG A 190 -16.02 -0.78 -0.36
C ARG A 190 -15.09 -0.54 -1.56
N ASP A 191 -13.97 0.16 -1.36
CA ASP A 191 -13.03 0.44 -2.43
C ASP A 191 -12.29 -0.85 -2.83
N GLU A 192 -12.34 -1.19 -4.11
CA GLU A 192 -11.66 -2.38 -4.66
C GLU A 192 -10.16 -2.13 -4.91
N HIS A 193 -9.71 -0.87 -4.87
CA HIS A 193 -8.28 -0.54 -4.94
C HIS A 193 -7.55 -0.82 -3.62
N PHE A 194 -8.28 -1.02 -2.53
CA PHE A 194 -7.69 -1.40 -1.26
C PHE A 194 -8.57 -2.40 -0.50
N LYS A 195 -8.13 -3.64 -0.45
CA LYS A 195 -8.84 -4.72 0.22
C LYS A 195 -8.01 -5.33 1.33
N LYS A 196 -8.68 -5.71 2.42
CA LYS A 196 -8.09 -6.42 3.56
C LYS A 196 -8.92 -7.62 3.95
N TRP A 197 -8.24 -8.73 4.15
CA TRP A 197 -8.81 -10.00 4.57
C TRP A 197 -8.10 -10.49 5.82
N LYS A 198 -8.85 -11.06 6.76
CA LYS A 198 -8.29 -11.59 8.01
C LYS A 198 -8.65 -13.06 8.20
N TYR A 199 -7.63 -13.88 8.44
CA TYR A 199 -7.76 -15.27 8.88
C TYR A 199 -7.71 -15.27 10.41
N MET A 200 -8.87 -15.48 11.04
CA MET A 200 -9.06 -15.18 12.46
C MET A 200 -8.28 -16.15 13.35
N SER A 201 -8.27 -17.44 12.99
CA SER A 201 -7.61 -18.50 13.77
C SER A 201 -6.08 -18.33 13.84
N TYR A 202 -5.51 -17.65 12.85
CA TYR A 202 -4.07 -17.37 12.74
C TYR A 202 -3.73 -15.91 13.06
N ASN A 203 -4.74 -15.05 13.22
CA ASN A 203 -4.56 -13.59 13.28
C ASN A 203 -3.63 -13.09 12.15
N PHE A 204 -3.77 -13.68 10.97
CA PHE A 204 -3.03 -13.32 9.76
C PHE A 204 -3.87 -12.34 8.94
N THR A 205 -3.27 -11.23 8.53
CA THR A 205 -3.93 -10.23 7.68
C THR A 205 -3.31 -10.23 6.29
N MET A 206 -4.13 -10.39 5.26
CA MET A 206 -3.71 -10.24 3.89
C MET A 206 -4.33 -8.99 3.28
N ALA A 207 -3.55 -8.23 2.51
CA ALA A 207 -4.02 -7.00 1.88
C ALA A 207 -3.69 -6.98 0.38
N PHE A 208 -4.50 -6.22 -0.34
CA PHE A 208 -4.25 -5.86 -1.73
C PHE A 208 -4.30 -4.34 -1.86
N LEU A 209 -3.28 -3.75 -2.47
CA LEU A 209 -3.24 -2.33 -2.84
C LEU A 209 -3.03 -2.21 -4.34
N TRP A 210 -4.01 -1.60 -5.01
CA TRP A 210 -3.94 -1.37 -6.44
C TRP A 210 -3.00 -0.21 -6.76
N THR A 211 -2.10 -0.45 -7.70
CA THR A 211 -1.35 0.61 -8.38
C THR A 211 -0.88 0.11 -9.75
N THR A 212 -0.96 0.98 -10.75
CA THR A 212 -0.46 0.72 -12.10
C THR A 212 1.00 1.11 -12.29
N HIS A 213 1.55 1.91 -11.37
CA HIS A 213 2.90 2.44 -11.45
C HIS A 213 3.51 2.39 -10.04
N LEU A 214 4.51 1.53 -9.85
CA LEU A 214 5.38 1.48 -8.68
C LEU A 214 6.76 2.02 -9.03
#